data_AF-A0A3L6PYM4-F1
#
_entry.id   AF-A0A3L6PYM4-F1
#
_cell.length_a   1.000
_cell.length_b   1.000
_cell.length_c   1.000
_cell.angle_alpha   90.00
_cell.angle_beta   90.00
_cell.angle_gamma   90.00
#
_symmetry.space_group_name_H-M   'P 1'
#
loop_
_entity.id
_entity.type
_entity.pdbx_description
1 polymer ?
#
loop_
_entity_poly.entity_id
_entity_poly.type
_entity_poly.pdbx_seq_one_letter_code
_entity_poly.pdbx_strand_id
1 'polypeptide(L)'
;MLAATNLNFRAYGPPGTNMRFFLTCDPDNVRHIFTKNFANYPKGDEFASVFGLLEGTIFTADGEAWRQQRTRIHHVLTRPRLMGSMSRGCRDKVARGLVPLLSRMALAGTPFDIEDMLGRLVFDMTVMLVFGEDPCCLSTSSMPPMPIATAMDALMEVANAVLEGDEAPENWPREKR
;
A
#
# COMPACT_ATOMS: atom_id res chain seq x y z
N MET A 1 -5.41 -22.85 16.83
CA MET A 1 -4.23 -23.62 16.36
C MET A 1 -4.30 -23.66 14.85
N LEU A 2 -3.17 -23.52 14.18
CA LEU A 2 -3.11 -23.56 12.72
C LEU A 2 -3.31 -25.00 12.22
N ALA A 3 -4.02 -25.15 11.11
CA ALA A 3 -4.24 -26.41 10.43
C ALA A 3 -2.91 -26.97 9.92
N ALA A 4 -2.69 -28.27 10.15
CA ALA A 4 -1.51 -28.99 9.68
C ALA A 4 -1.78 -29.58 8.29
N THR A 5 -1.70 -28.74 7.27
CA THR A 5 -1.93 -29.09 5.86
C THR A 5 -0.67 -28.92 5.01
N ASN A 6 -0.68 -29.48 3.80
CA ASN A 6 0.38 -29.32 2.80
C ASN A 6 0.44 -27.91 2.17
N LEU A 7 -0.43 -27.01 2.62
CA LEU A 7 -0.49 -25.61 2.20
C LEU A 7 0.37 -24.69 3.09
N ASN A 8 1.18 -25.27 3.98
CA ASN A 8 2.05 -24.58 4.92
C ASN A 8 3.52 -24.84 4.57
N PHE A 9 4.30 -23.77 4.51
CA PHE A 9 5.71 -23.78 4.16
C PHE A 9 6.52 -23.07 5.24
N ARG A 10 7.73 -23.55 5.47
CA ARG A 10 8.70 -22.90 6.35
C ARG A 10 9.83 -22.37 5.47
N ALA A 11 10.17 -21.10 5.64
CA ALA A 11 11.33 -20.49 5.03
C ALA A 11 12.24 -19.91 6.12
N TYR A 12 13.53 -19.82 5.82
CA TYR A 12 14.54 -19.29 6.71
C TYR A 12 15.15 -18.07 6.03
N GLY A 13 15.37 -17.01 6.81
CA GLY A 13 16.07 -15.84 6.30
C GLY A 13 17.55 -16.12 6.03
N PRO A 14 18.29 -15.11 5.52
CA PRO A 14 19.70 -15.24 5.22
C PRO A 14 20.51 -15.78 6.41
N PRO A 15 21.60 -16.54 6.16
CA PRO A 15 22.43 -17.09 7.23
C PRO A 15 22.88 -16.01 8.23
N GLY A 16 22.69 -16.26 9.53
CA GLY A 16 23.08 -15.33 10.60
C GLY A 16 21.96 -14.44 11.15
N THR A 17 20.82 -14.30 10.45
CA THR A 17 19.69 -13.47 10.88
C THR A 17 18.75 -14.14 11.90
N ASN A 18 18.81 -15.47 12.05
CA ASN A 18 17.87 -16.29 12.84
C ASN A 18 16.38 -16.06 12.50
N MET A 19 16.09 -15.45 11.35
CA MET A 19 14.74 -15.19 10.88
C MET A 19 14.10 -16.48 10.39
N ARG A 20 12.86 -16.72 10.83
CA ARG A 20 12.07 -17.89 10.45
C ARG A 20 10.69 -17.44 10.01
N PHE A 21 10.33 -17.79 8.79
CA PHE A 21 9.04 -17.46 8.21
C PHE A 21 8.14 -18.69 8.18
N PHE A 22 6.88 -18.46 8.50
CA PHE A 22 5.80 -19.41 8.28
C PHE A 22 4.88 -18.85 7.21
N LEU A 23 4.83 -19.53 6.06
CA LEU A 23 3.98 -19.15 4.94
C LEU A 23 2.82 -20.13 4.87
N THR A 24 1.61 -19.62 4.69
CA THR A 24 0.40 -20.43 4.58
C THR A 24 -0.49 -19.90 3.46
N CYS A 25 -0.96 -20.79 2.60
CA CYS A 25 -2.04 -20.53 1.66
C CYS A 25 -3.33 -21.26 2.03
N ASP A 26 -3.35 -21.90 3.21
CA ASP A 26 -4.54 -22.55 3.76
C ASP A 26 -5.59 -21.50 4.19
N PRO A 27 -6.83 -21.55 3.65
CA PRO A 27 -7.87 -20.57 3.97
C PRO A 27 -8.30 -20.59 5.43
N ASP A 28 -8.24 -21.74 6.12
CA ASP A 28 -8.55 -21.82 7.54
C ASP A 28 -7.48 -21.14 8.39
N ASN A 29 -6.20 -21.25 7.99
CA ASN A 29 -5.11 -20.51 8.63
C ASN A 29 -5.21 -19.00 8.37
N VAL A 30 -5.52 -18.58 7.13
CA VAL A 30 -5.75 -17.17 6.80
C VAL A 30 -6.89 -16.60 7.66
N ARG A 31 -8.01 -17.33 7.77
CA ARG A 31 -9.13 -16.92 8.63
C ARG A 31 -8.75 -16.94 10.12
N HIS A 32 -7.93 -17.90 10.54
CA HIS A 32 -7.46 -17.95 11.93
C HIS A 32 -6.63 -16.71 12.26
N ILE A 33 -5.64 -16.38 11.41
CA ILE A 33 -4.71 -15.27 11.61
C ILE A 33 -5.44 -13.93 11.49
N PHE A 34 -6.18 -13.68 10.40
CA PHE A 34 -6.73 -12.34 10.13
C PHE A 34 -8.11 -12.08 10.72
N THR A 35 -8.78 -13.08 11.30
CA THR A 35 -10.15 -12.90 11.81
C THR A 35 -10.35 -13.48 13.20
N LYS A 36 -10.14 -14.79 13.39
CA LYS A 36 -10.51 -15.45 14.66
C LYS A 36 -9.52 -15.16 15.80
N ASN A 37 -8.25 -14.98 15.48
CA ASN A 37 -7.17 -14.93 16.46
C ASN A 37 -6.17 -13.80 16.17
N PHE A 38 -6.63 -12.73 15.51
CA PHE A 38 -5.81 -11.60 15.05
C PHE A 38 -4.91 -10.98 16.13
N ALA A 39 -5.41 -10.86 17.36
CA ALA A 39 -4.63 -10.28 18.46
C ALA A 39 -3.35 -11.06 18.82
N ASN A 40 -3.27 -12.34 18.44
CA ASN A 40 -2.09 -13.19 18.69
C ASN A 40 -1.07 -13.18 17.53
N TYR A 41 -1.29 -12.37 16.50
CA TYR A 41 -0.38 -12.20 15.37
C TYR A 41 -0.05 -10.71 15.20
N PRO A 42 0.69 -10.10 16.14
CA PRO A 42 1.16 -8.73 16.00
C PRO A 42 2.15 -8.64 14.83
N LYS A 43 2.22 -7.46 14.21
CA LYS A 43 3.23 -7.18 13.18
C LYS A 43 4.62 -7.04 13.82
N GLY A 44 4.67 -6.45 15.02
CA GLY A 44 5.89 -6.31 15.82
C GLY A 44 6.73 -5.07 15.47
N ASP A 45 7.65 -4.75 16.37
CA ASP A 45 8.45 -3.52 16.31
C ASP A 45 9.42 -3.50 15.11
N GLU A 46 9.95 -4.66 14.73
CA GLU A 46 10.79 -4.80 13.53
C GLU A 46 10.02 -4.38 12.28
N PHE A 47 8.79 -4.88 12.12
CA PHE A 47 7.91 -4.45 11.04
C PHE A 47 7.63 -2.95 11.13
N ALA A 48 7.28 -2.43 12.30
CA ALA A 48 6.99 -1.00 12.46
C ALA A 48 8.18 -0.09 12.06
N SER A 49 9.41 -0.49 12.42
CA SER A 49 10.63 0.28 12.16
C SER A 49 10.95 0.44 10.67
N VAL A 50 10.64 -0.56 9.84
CA VAL A 50 10.84 -0.51 8.38
C VAL A 50 9.98 0.59 7.74
N PHE A 51 8.84 0.91 8.34
CA PHE A 51 7.88 1.87 7.80
C PHE A 51 8.16 3.32 8.23
N GLY A 52 9.21 3.57 9.03
CA GLY A 52 9.72 4.91 9.37
C GLY A 52 8.63 5.89 9.79
N LEU A 53 8.33 6.88 8.94
CA LEU A 53 7.32 7.91 9.19
C LEU A 53 5.89 7.37 9.41
N LEU A 54 5.61 6.11 9.03
CA LEU A 54 4.32 5.45 9.27
C LEU A 54 4.32 4.59 10.54
N GLU A 55 5.38 4.64 11.35
CA GLU A 55 5.41 4.03 12.68
C GLU A 55 4.29 4.60 13.58
N GLY A 56 3.60 3.72 14.32
CA GLY A 56 2.48 4.09 15.19
C GLY A 56 1.17 4.41 14.46
N THR A 57 1.14 4.39 13.13
CA THR A 57 -0.10 4.53 12.33
C THR A 57 -0.89 3.22 12.29
N ILE A 58 -2.07 3.24 11.64
CA ILE A 58 -2.91 2.04 11.53
C ILE A 58 -2.23 0.89 10.77
N PHE A 59 -1.20 1.20 9.97
CA PHE A 59 -0.44 0.21 9.21
C PHE A 59 0.51 -0.61 10.09
N THR A 60 1.06 0.01 11.14
CA THR A 60 2.16 -0.57 11.95
C THR A 60 1.74 -0.83 13.39
N ALA A 61 0.74 -0.11 13.91
CA ALA A 61 0.23 -0.32 15.26
C ALA A 61 -0.34 -1.73 15.46
N ASP A 62 -0.23 -2.23 16.70
CA ASP A 62 -0.78 -3.50 17.14
C ASP A 62 -1.70 -3.33 18.37
N GLY A 63 -2.40 -4.41 18.73
CA GLY A 63 -3.23 -4.46 19.93
C GLY A 63 -4.32 -3.40 19.99
N GLU A 64 -4.46 -2.77 21.15
CA GLU A 64 -5.55 -1.83 21.42
C GLU A 64 -5.42 -0.52 20.65
N ALA A 65 -4.19 -0.03 20.43
CA ALA A 65 -3.94 1.17 19.64
C ALA A 65 -4.47 1.01 18.20
N TRP A 66 -4.18 -0.13 17.57
CA TRP A 66 -4.71 -0.46 16.25
C TRP A 66 -6.25 -0.53 16.23
N ARG A 67 -6.87 -1.17 17.24
CA ARG A 67 -8.34 -1.28 17.32
C ARG A 67 -9.00 0.09 17.42
N GLN A 68 -8.45 0.98 18.24
CA GLN A 68 -8.97 2.34 18.40
C GLN A 68 -8.87 3.15 17.10
N GLN A 69 -7.70 3.12 16.44
CA GLN A 69 -7.50 3.78 15.15
C GLN A 69 -8.44 3.21 14.08
N ARG A 70 -8.53 1.88 13.96
CA ARG A 70 -9.44 1.21 13.01
C ARG A 70 -10.89 1.60 13.23
N THR A 71 -11.34 1.62 14.48
CA THR A 71 -12.72 2.00 14.82
C THR A 71 -13.02 3.44 14.39
N ARG A 72 -12.09 4.37 14.66
CA ARG A 72 -12.22 5.79 14.25
C ARG A 72 -12.25 5.92 12.73
N ILE A 73 -11.30 5.31 12.03
CA ILE A 73 -11.21 5.37 10.56
C ILE A 73 -12.46 4.76 9.93
N HIS A 74 -12.87 3.57 10.37
CA HIS A 74 -14.09 2.93 9.88
C HIS A 74 -15.32 3.80 10.10
N HIS A 75 -15.46 4.42 11.29
CA HIS A 75 -16.57 5.32 11.57
C HIS A 75 -16.59 6.55 10.65
N VAL A 76 -15.42 7.09 10.27
CA VAL A 76 -15.34 8.21 9.31
C VAL A 76 -15.69 7.74 7.90
N LEU A 77 -15.05 6.66 7.44
CA LEU A 77 -15.20 6.16 6.07
C LEU A 77 -16.61 5.65 5.78
N THR A 78 -17.33 5.12 6.77
CA THR A 78 -18.71 4.64 6.58
C THR A 78 -19.78 5.74 6.63
N ARG A 79 -19.40 7.01 6.82
CA ARG A 79 -20.38 8.12 6.81
C ARG A 79 -21.00 8.26 5.41
N PRO A 80 -22.35 8.22 5.29
CA PRO A 80 -23.02 8.32 3.99
C PRO A 80 -22.63 9.56 3.18
N ARG A 81 -22.38 10.70 3.85
CA ARG A 81 -21.92 11.93 3.21
C ARG A 81 -20.54 11.76 2.55
N LEU A 82 -19.59 11.14 3.27
CA LEU A 82 -18.25 10.90 2.75
C LEU A 82 -18.29 9.88 1.61
N MET A 83 -19.00 8.76 1.79
CA MET A 83 -19.23 7.77 0.73
C MET A 83 -19.85 8.40 -0.53
N GLY A 84 -20.84 9.28 -0.37
CA GLY A 84 -21.44 10.01 -1.49
C GLY A 84 -20.46 10.96 -2.17
N SER A 85 -19.63 11.68 -1.41
CA SER A 85 -18.57 12.53 -1.97
C SER A 85 -17.50 11.72 -2.69
N MET A 86 -17.07 10.60 -2.13
CA MET A 86 -16.12 9.67 -2.76
C MET A 86 -16.65 9.15 -4.08
N SER A 87 -17.89 8.64 -4.10
CA SER A 87 -18.51 8.13 -5.32
C SER A 87 -18.60 9.20 -6.42
N ARG A 88 -18.97 10.44 -6.05
CA ARG A 88 -18.97 11.57 -6.99
C ARG A 88 -17.56 11.91 -7.48
N GLY A 89 -16.58 11.98 -6.58
CA GLY A 89 -15.17 12.24 -6.91
C GLY A 89 -14.62 11.22 -7.89
N CYS A 90 -14.81 9.92 -7.63
CA CYS A 90 -14.42 8.84 -8.54
C CYS A 90 -15.10 8.99 -9.92
N ARG A 91 -16.41 9.23 -9.95
CA ARG A 91 -17.15 9.41 -11.21
C ARG A 91 -16.63 10.60 -12.01
N ASP A 92 -16.43 11.74 -11.34
CA ASP A 92 -15.94 12.96 -11.98
C ASP A 92 -14.51 12.78 -12.50
N LYS A 93 -13.64 12.11 -11.74
CA LYS A 93 -12.25 11.85 -12.15
C LYS A 93 -12.18 10.92 -13.35
N VAL A 94 -13.01 9.88 -13.41
CA VAL A 94 -13.10 9.00 -14.57
C VAL A 94 -13.64 9.76 -15.79
N ALA A 95 -14.75 10.48 -15.63
CA ALA A 95 -15.43 11.15 -16.72
C ALA A 95 -14.63 12.32 -17.31
N ARG A 96 -13.92 13.10 -16.47
CA ARG A 96 -13.20 14.32 -16.88
C ARG A 96 -11.69 14.13 -17.02
N GLY A 97 -11.10 13.12 -16.39
CA GLY A 97 -9.67 12.84 -16.46
C GLY A 97 -9.35 11.62 -17.33
N LEU A 98 -9.71 10.43 -16.85
CA LEU A 98 -9.30 9.16 -17.45
C LEU A 98 -9.85 8.96 -18.87
N VAL A 99 -11.16 9.13 -19.07
CA VAL A 99 -11.79 8.89 -20.39
C VAL A 99 -11.26 9.84 -21.46
N PRO A 100 -11.13 11.16 -21.23
CA PRO A 100 -10.50 12.06 -22.19
C PRO A 100 -9.04 11.72 -22.49
N LEU A 101 -8.26 11.35 -21.46
CA LEU A 101 -6.86 10.96 -21.63
C LEU A 101 -6.74 9.73 -22.54
N LEU A 102 -7.48 8.66 -22.23
CA LEU A 102 -7.53 7.45 -23.04
C LEU A 102 -7.98 7.72 -24.47
N SER A 103 -8.99 8.58 -24.66
CA SER A 103 -9.47 8.97 -25.99
C SER A 103 -8.37 9.65 -26.82
N ARG A 104 -7.60 10.55 -26.20
CA ARG A 104 -6.46 11.24 -26.84
C ARG A 104 -5.36 10.24 -27.23
N MET A 105 -5.03 9.32 -26.34
CA MET A 105 -3.97 8.33 -26.57
C MET A 105 -4.35 7.34 -27.67
N ALA A 106 -5.62 6.90 -27.69
CA ALA A 106 -6.16 6.07 -28.76
C ALA A 106 -6.09 6.76 -30.13
N LEU A 107 -6.41 8.06 -30.20
CA LEU A 107 -6.28 8.86 -31.42
C LEU A 107 -4.83 9.06 -31.86
N ALA A 108 -3.91 9.24 -30.91
CA ALA A 108 -2.49 9.42 -31.20
C ALA A 108 -1.80 8.12 -31.64
N GLY A 109 -2.37 6.95 -31.33
CA GLY A 109 -1.78 5.64 -31.63
C GLY A 109 -0.46 5.39 -30.88
N THR A 110 -0.18 6.16 -29.84
CA THR A 110 1.06 6.07 -29.07
C THR A 110 0.92 5.01 -27.97
N PRO A 111 1.86 4.06 -27.84
CA PRO A 111 1.94 3.18 -26.69
C PRO A 111 2.02 3.98 -25.39
N PHE A 112 1.46 3.43 -24.32
CA PHE A 112 1.53 4.05 -23.01
C PHE A 112 1.56 3.04 -21.88
N ASP A 113 2.07 3.50 -20.75
CA ASP A 113 2.15 2.72 -19.53
C ASP A 113 0.83 2.79 -18.76
N ILE A 114 0.15 1.64 -18.69
CA ILE A 114 -1.12 1.51 -17.96
C ILE A 114 -0.87 1.55 -16.44
N GLU A 115 0.29 1.07 -15.98
CA GLU A 115 0.64 1.06 -14.56
C GLU A 115 0.84 2.48 -14.04
N ASP A 116 1.64 3.31 -14.74
CA ASP A 116 1.82 4.73 -14.40
C ASP A 116 0.46 5.48 -14.43
N MET A 117 -0.35 5.25 -15.46
CA MET A 117 -1.66 5.88 -15.59
C MET A 117 -2.62 5.49 -14.45
N LEU A 118 -2.72 4.21 -14.12
CA LEU A 118 -3.58 3.73 -13.02
C LEU A 118 -3.03 4.17 -11.66
N GLY A 119 -1.71 4.19 -11.49
CA GLY A 119 -1.04 4.71 -10.30
C GLY A 119 -1.41 6.17 -10.05
N ARG A 120 -1.33 7.03 -11.08
CA ARG A 120 -1.77 8.43 -11.02
C ARG A 120 -3.24 8.58 -10.66
N LEU A 121 -4.09 7.76 -11.27
CA LEU A 121 -5.53 7.76 -11.00
C LEU A 121 -5.81 7.42 -9.53
N VAL A 122 -5.22 6.34 -9.00
CA VAL A 122 -5.40 5.93 -7.60
C VAL A 122 -4.82 6.96 -6.65
N PHE A 123 -3.69 7.57 -7.00
CA PHE A 123 -3.08 8.64 -6.21
C PHE A 123 -3.99 9.86 -6.09
N ASP A 124 -4.47 10.40 -7.23
CA ASP A 124 -5.39 11.53 -7.24
C ASP A 124 -6.65 11.23 -6.41
N MET A 125 -7.23 10.03 -6.56
CA MET A 125 -8.41 9.62 -5.78
C MET A 125 -8.11 9.51 -4.28
N THR A 126 -6.92 9.03 -3.91
CA THR A 126 -6.51 8.87 -2.51
C THR A 126 -6.28 10.23 -1.84
N VAL A 127 -5.57 11.14 -2.52
CA VAL A 127 -5.34 12.50 -1.99
C VAL A 127 -6.66 13.27 -1.88
N MET A 128 -7.55 13.13 -2.86
CA MET A 128 -8.89 13.71 -2.81
C MET A 128 -9.72 13.15 -1.65
N LEU A 129 -9.61 11.86 -1.35
CA LEU A 129 -10.27 11.25 -0.20
C LEU A 129 -9.72 11.77 1.14
N VAL A 130 -8.40 11.80 1.28
CA VAL A 130 -7.74 12.06 2.57
C VAL A 130 -7.69 13.56 2.87
N PHE A 131 -7.40 14.39 1.87
CA PHE A 131 -7.16 15.83 2.02
C PHE A 131 -8.25 16.71 1.39
N GLY A 132 -9.11 16.15 0.54
CA GLY A 132 -10.14 16.93 -0.18
C GLY A 132 -9.62 17.67 -1.41
N GLU A 133 -8.36 17.49 -1.78
CA GLU A 133 -7.69 18.21 -2.87
C GLU A 133 -7.38 17.27 -4.04
N ASP A 134 -7.48 17.75 -5.28
CA ASP A 134 -7.09 17.00 -6.48
C ASP A 134 -5.69 17.43 -6.93
N PRO A 135 -4.65 16.58 -6.77
CA PRO A 135 -3.31 16.92 -7.22
C PRO A 135 -3.16 16.91 -8.74
N CYS A 136 -4.18 16.45 -9.47
CA CYS A 136 -4.25 16.48 -10.93
C CYS A 136 -3.08 15.76 -11.61
N CYS A 137 -2.56 14.69 -11.01
CA CYS A 137 -1.46 13.89 -11.58
C CYS A 137 -1.88 13.12 -12.83
N LEU A 138 -3.17 12.82 -12.95
CA LEU A 138 -3.80 12.32 -14.17
C LEU A 138 -4.37 13.50 -15.00
N SER A 139 -3.52 14.17 -15.76
CA SER A 139 -3.89 15.33 -16.59
C SER A 139 -3.72 15.06 -18.08
N THR A 140 -4.61 15.64 -18.89
CA THR A 140 -4.61 15.56 -20.34
C THR A 140 -3.56 16.45 -21.00
N SER A 141 -3.03 17.46 -20.30
CA SER A 141 -2.09 18.46 -20.87
C SER A 141 -0.62 18.04 -20.71
N SER A 142 -0.23 17.64 -19.51
CA SER A 142 1.11 17.13 -19.18
C SER A 142 1.03 16.28 -17.92
N MET A 143 1.60 15.07 -17.94
CA MET A 143 1.69 14.23 -16.75
C MET A 143 2.91 14.67 -15.91
N PRO A 144 2.71 15.26 -14.72
CA PRO A 144 3.85 15.66 -13.88
C PRO A 144 4.61 14.43 -13.37
N PRO A 145 5.91 14.53 -13.02
CA PRO A 145 6.58 13.46 -12.29
C PRO A 145 5.79 13.08 -11.03
N MET A 146 5.79 11.80 -10.65
CA MET A 146 5.11 11.28 -9.46
C MET A 146 6.15 10.97 -8.37
N PRO A 147 6.47 11.91 -7.45
CA PRO A 147 7.49 11.67 -6.42
C PRO A 147 7.15 10.49 -5.51
N ILE A 148 5.85 10.25 -5.30
CA ILE A 148 5.37 9.15 -4.45
C ILE A 148 5.44 7.80 -5.17
N ALA A 149 5.28 7.75 -6.50
CA ALA A 149 5.53 6.50 -7.24
C ALA A 149 7.01 6.14 -7.12
N THR A 150 7.90 7.09 -7.40
CA THR A 150 9.35 6.89 -7.24
C THR A 150 9.74 6.50 -5.81
N ALA A 151 9.09 7.07 -4.78
CA ALA A 151 9.35 6.70 -3.40
C ALA A 151 8.82 5.30 -3.04
N MET A 152 7.65 4.91 -3.57
CA MET A 152 7.09 3.58 -3.35
C MET A 152 7.88 2.51 -4.11
N ASP A 153 8.32 2.79 -5.33
CA ASP A 153 9.17 1.90 -6.13
C ASP A 153 10.49 1.65 -5.41
N ALA A 154 11.14 2.72 -4.92
CA ALA A 154 12.35 2.60 -4.11
C ALA A 154 12.11 1.77 -2.82
N LEU A 155 10.94 1.92 -2.19
CA LEU A 155 10.59 1.16 -0.99
C LEU A 155 10.35 -0.33 -1.30
N MET A 156 9.73 -0.65 -2.45
CA MET A 156 9.57 -2.02 -2.92
C MET A 156 10.90 -2.65 -3.36
N GLU A 157 11.79 -1.88 -4.00
CA GLU A 157 13.14 -2.34 -4.34
C GLU A 157 13.94 -2.69 -3.08
N VAL A 158 13.90 -1.85 -2.05
CA VAL A 158 14.55 -2.13 -0.76
C VAL A 158 13.92 -3.34 -0.08
N ALA A 159 12.58 -3.45 -0.08
CA ALA A 159 11.89 -4.60 0.49
C ALA A 159 12.30 -5.91 -0.23
N ASN A 160 12.44 -5.87 -1.55
CA ASN A 160 12.91 -7.01 -2.34
C ASN A 160 14.39 -7.32 -2.07
N ALA A 161 15.27 -6.31 -2.02
CA ALA A 161 16.68 -6.50 -1.70
C ALA A 161 16.89 -7.12 -0.31
N VAL A 162 16.11 -6.69 0.69
CA VAL A 162 16.11 -7.28 2.03
C VAL A 162 15.64 -8.74 2.02
N LEU A 163 14.66 -9.09 1.17
CA LEU A 163 14.21 -10.48 1.00
C LEU A 163 15.23 -11.34 0.26
N GLU A 164 16.00 -10.74 -0.66
CA GLU A 164 17.02 -11.42 -1.46
C GLU A 164 18.39 -11.49 -0.74
N GLY A 165 18.58 -10.70 0.33
CA GLY A 165 19.81 -10.68 1.13
C GLY A 165 20.89 -9.75 0.60
N ASP A 166 20.53 -8.81 -0.28
CA ASP A 166 21.44 -7.80 -0.83
C ASP A 166 21.58 -6.58 0.10
N GLU A 167 22.78 -5.99 0.16
CA GLU A 167 22.99 -4.73 0.89
C GLU A 167 22.21 -3.59 0.24
N ALA A 168 21.60 -2.73 1.06
CA ALA A 168 20.90 -1.54 0.60
C ALA A 168 21.79 -0.70 -0.33
N PRO A 169 21.24 -0.13 -1.42
CA PRO A 169 22.04 0.57 -2.42
C PRO A 169 22.83 1.74 -1.81
N GLU A 170 24.08 1.88 -2.26
CA GLU A 170 25.14 2.72 -1.66
C GLU A 170 24.80 4.23 -1.61
N ASN A 171 23.76 4.65 -2.33
CA ASN A 171 23.33 6.04 -2.49
C ASN A 171 22.19 6.48 -1.53
N TRP A 172 21.79 5.65 -0.56
CA TRP A 172 20.73 6.02 0.38
C TRP A 172 21.18 7.07 1.42
N PRO A 173 20.40 8.15 1.67
CA PRO A 173 20.74 9.14 2.69
C PRO A 173 20.70 8.51 4.09
N ARG A 174 21.88 8.28 4.67
CA ARG A 174 22.04 7.88 6.07
C ARG A 174 21.80 9.10 6.95
N GLU A 175 20.64 9.18 7.58
CA GLU A 175 20.33 10.24 8.52
C GLU A 175 21.22 10.10 9.77
N LYS A 176 22.00 11.15 10.04
CA LYS A 176 22.87 11.22 11.23
C LYS A 176 21.99 11.47 12.45
N ARG A 177 22.09 10.58 13.43
CA ARG A 177 21.45 10.63 14.76
C ARG A 177 21.50 12.00 15.43
#